data_AF-A0A2J6TJI5-F1
#
_entry.id   AF-A0A2J6TJI5-F1
#
_cell.length_a   1.000
_cell.length_b   1.000
_cell.length_c   1.000
_cell.angle_alpha   90.00
_cell.angle_beta   90.00
_cell.angle_gamma   90.00
#
_symmetry.space_group_name_H-M   'P 1'
#
loop_
_entity.id
_entity.type
_entity.pdbx_description
1 polymer ?
#
loop_
_entity_poly.entity_id
_entity_poly.type
_entity_poly.pdbx_seq_one_letter_code
_entity_poly.pdbx_strand_id
1 'polypeptide(L)'
;MRLSNILPAAVVAALTLPAMIMANPSPAASIIDARELPDIELRSLHELFERQAVNTTGLIGLLTSLTQSLAGIEQLLSPTGISSINEVVTDLATLLKAPTTDQTKSLLGTVSDLLGGPEVSQLIKGLPAILSSVSGLLTPALVTNVTDILAGAHDLLTPTFVSQTTGLINDVAPVWFPFFRPRGKCS
;
A
#
# COMPACT_ATOMS: atom_id res chain seq x y z
N MET A 1 41.33 43.77 -28.89
CA MET A 1 41.17 43.54 -30.34
C MET A 1 39.71 43.71 -30.70
N ARG A 2 39.41 44.80 -31.42
CA ARG A 2 38.13 45.09 -32.07
C ARG A 2 38.23 44.64 -33.52
N LEU A 3 37.14 44.12 -34.07
CA LEU A 3 36.82 44.10 -35.49
C LEU A 3 35.28 44.00 -35.55
N SER A 4 34.51 45.08 -35.71
CA SER A 4 34.31 45.95 -36.88
C SER A 4 33.50 45.28 -38.00
N ASN A 5 32.22 45.66 -38.10
CA ASN A 5 31.45 45.89 -39.35
C ASN A 5 30.10 46.53 -38.95
N ILE A 6 29.93 47.86 -38.93
CA ILE A 6 29.78 48.83 -40.03
C ILE A 6 28.40 48.74 -40.73
N LEU A 7 27.60 49.80 -40.50
CA LEU A 7 26.37 50.33 -41.13
C LEU A 7 26.46 50.49 -42.68
N PRO A 8 25.46 51.05 -43.45
CA PRO A 8 24.21 51.77 -43.09
C PRO A 8 22.94 51.50 -43.97
N ALA A 9 21.83 52.07 -43.47
CA ALA A 9 20.69 52.79 -44.09
C ALA A 9 20.39 52.83 -45.60
N ALA A 10 19.06 52.88 -45.88
CA ALA A 10 18.28 53.42 -47.01
C ALA A 10 17.36 52.31 -47.59
N VAL A 11 16.03 52.42 -47.72
CA VAL A 11 15.19 53.36 -48.48
C VAL A 11 13.72 53.07 -48.05
N VAL A 12 12.99 53.97 -47.38
CA VAL A 12 11.98 54.93 -47.89
C VAL A 12 11.05 54.44 -49.02
N ALA A 13 9.81 54.08 -48.68
CA ALA A 13 8.59 54.31 -49.46
C ALA A 13 7.38 54.00 -48.54
N ALA A 14 6.78 54.98 -47.85
CA ALA A 14 5.73 55.87 -48.35
C ALA A 14 4.60 55.12 -49.09
N LEU A 15 3.42 55.01 -48.48
CA LEU A 15 2.18 55.55 -49.04
C LEU A 15 1.00 55.40 -48.06
N THR A 16 0.57 56.56 -47.59
CA THR A 16 -0.62 56.84 -46.78
C THR A 16 -1.86 57.01 -47.67
N LEU A 17 -3.01 56.64 -47.11
CA LEU A 17 -4.42 56.92 -47.44
C LEU A 17 -4.73 58.07 -48.43
N PRO A 18 -5.90 58.01 -49.13
CA PRO A 18 -7.04 58.78 -48.61
C PRO A 18 -8.44 58.19 -48.85
N ALA A 19 -9.37 58.62 -47.99
CA ALA A 19 -10.81 58.56 -48.20
C ALA A 19 -11.28 59.75 -49.06
N MET A 20 -12.29 59.55 -49.92
CA MET A 20 -13.11 60.63 -50.49
C MET A 20 -14.59 60.24 -50.57
N ILE A 21 -15.41 61.24 -50.25
CA ILE A 21 -16.87 61.36 -50.20
C ILE A 21 -17.41 61.74 -51.59
N MET A 22 -18.66 61.40 -51.94
CA MET A 22 -19.72 62.32 -52.44
C MET A 22 -20.90 61.62 -53.16
N ALA A 23 -22.11 61.99 -52.72
CA ALA A 23 -23.31 62.36 -53.50
C ALA A 23 -24.08 61.37 -54.41
N ASN A 24 -25.34 61.14 -53.99
CA ASN A 24 -26.59 60.82 -54.70
C ASN A 24 -26.78 61.62 -56.03
N PRO A 25 -27.35 61.04 -57.11
CA PRO A 25 -28.81 61.12 -57.34
C PRO A 25 -29.45 59.87 -57.99
N SER A 26 -30.65 59.52 -57.51
CA SER A 26 -31.63 58.66 -58.21
C SER A 26 -32.09 59.29 -59.55
N PRO A 27 -32.35 58.45 -60.57
CA PRO A 27 -33.60 58.61 -61.33
C PRO A 27 -34.32 57.27 -61.56
N ALA A 28 -35.65 57.32 -61.43
CA ALA A 28 -36.57 56.24 -61.74
C ALA A 28 -36.64 55.95 -63.26
N ALA A 29 -36.63 54.66 -63.64
CA ALA A 29 -37.38 54.10 -64.76
C ALA A 29 -37.34 52.56 -64.70
N SER A 30 -38.53 51.95 -64.60
CA SER A 30 -38.77 50.51 -64.82
C SER A 30 -38.56 50.18 -66.32
N ILE A 31 -38.50 48.96 -66.87
CA ILE A 31 -38.99 47.61 -66.55
C ILE A 31 -38.11 46.69 -67.42
N ILE A 32 -37.48 45.64 -66.88
CA ILE A 32 -37.25 44.40 -67.65
C ILE A 32 -37.55 43.26 -66.68
N ASP A 33 -38.71 42.66 -66.89
CA ASP A 33 -39.08 41.37 -66.35
C ASP A 33 -38.19 40.32 -67.03
N ALA A 34 -37.17 39.86 -66.30
CA ALA A 34 -36.43 38.65 -66.61
C ALA A 34 -36.76 37.64 -65.50
N ARG A 35 -37.91 36.99 -65.68
CA ARG A 35 -38.26 35.72 -65.06
C ARG A 35 -37.10 34.72 -65.20
N GLU A 36 -36.79 34.06 -64.10
CA GLU A 36 -36.09 32.77 -63.98
C GLU A 36 -34.56 32.78 -63.90
N LEU A 37 -34.03 33.33 -62.80
CA LEU A 37 -32.94 32.67 -62.08
C LEU A 37 -33.61 31.95 -60.89
N PRO A 38 -33.44 30.64 -60.68
CA PRO A 38 -33.86 30.05 -59.43
C PRO A 38 -33.04 30.72 -58.35
N ASP A 39 -33.69 31.62 -57.61
CA ASP A 39 -33.30 31.91 -56.25
C ASP A 39 -33.16 30.54 -55.59
N ILE A 40 -31.93 30.03 -55.50
CA ILE A 40 -31.58 29.03 -54.49
C ILE A 40 -31.68 29.81 -53.20
N GLU A 41 -32.94 30.03 -52.83
CA GLU A 41 -33.36 30.84 -51.72
C GLU A 41 -32.69 30.22 -50.51
N LEU A 42 -32.35 31.08 -49.56
CA LEU A 42 -32.13 30.69 -48.17
C LEU A 42 -33.26 29.77 -47.65
N ARG A 43 -34.44 29.71 -48.29
CA ARG A 43 -35.48 28.70 -48.08
C ARG A 43 -35.03 27.27 -48.34
N SER A 44 -34.20 26.99 -49.34
CA SER A 44 -33.68 25.64 -49.61
C SER A 44 -32.64 25.20 -48.57
N LEU A 45 -31.82 26.13 -48.06
CA LEU A 45 -30.97 25.90 -46.89
C LEU A 45 -31.77 25.73 -45.60
N HIS A 46 -32.85 26.51 -45.46
CA HIS A 46 -33.77 26.40 -44.34
C HIS A 46 -34.52 25.06 -44.37
N GLU A 47 -34.95 24.58 -45.54
CA GLU A 47 -35.54 23.25 -45.69
C GLU A 47 -34.54 22.12 -45.46
N LEU A 48 -33.26 22.29 -45.84
CA LEU A 48 -32.20 21.34 -45.49
C LEU A 48 -31.97 21.27 -43.98
N PHE A 49 -32.07 22.41 -43.29
CA PHE A 49 -31.96 22.48 -41.85
C PHE A 49 -33.17 21.87 -41.13
N GLU A 50 -34.38 22.02 -41.70
CA GLU A 50 -35.61 21.43 -41.15
C GLU A 50 -35.70 19.91 -41.39
N ARG A 51 -35.17 19.41 -42.51
CA ARG A 51 -35.12 17.96 -42.79
C ARG A 51 -33.99 17.26 -42.04
N GLN A 52 -32.90 17.97 -41.77
CA GLN A 52 -31.84 17.50 -40.89
C GLN A 52 -32.13 18.03 -39.49
N ALA A 53 -33.04 17.36 -38.78
CA ALA A 53 -33.32 17.58 -37.36
C ALA A 53 -32.03 17.37 -36.54
N VAL A 54 -31.14 18.35 -36.59
CA VAL A 54 -30.03 18.48 -35.67
C VAL A 54 -30.72 18.61 -34.33
N ASN A 55 -30.55 17.60 -33.48
CA ASN A 55 -31.01 17.65 -32.12
C ASN A 55 -30.18 18.73 -31.42
N THR A 56 -30.60 19.99 -31.59
CA THR A 56 -29.92 21.19 -31.10
C THR A 56 -29.80 21.11 -29.58
N THR A 57 -30.77 20.54 -28.90
CA THR A 57 -30.73 20.25 -27.46
C THR A 57 -29.58 19.31 -27.09
N GLY A 58 -29.37 18.23 -27.86
CA GLY A 58 -28.26 17.30 -27.65
C GLY A 58 -26.90 17.94 -27.93
N LEU A 59 -26.77 18.70 -29.02
CA LEU A 59 -25.53 19.39 -29.36
C LEU A 59 -25.19 20.49 -28.35
N ILE A 60 -26.19 21.26 -27.90
CA ILE A 60 -26.06 22.25 -26.83
C ILE A 60 -25.64 21.57 -25.52
N GLY A 61 -26.19 20.39 -25.21
CA GLY A 61 -25.78 19.61 -24.04
C GLY A 61 -24.33 19.14 -24.11
N LEU A 62 -23.85 18.69 -25.27
CA LEU A 62 -22.45 18.32 -25.49
C LEU A 62 -21.52 19.52 -25.41
N LEU A 63 -21.89 20.66 -26.02
CA LEU A 63 -21.14 21.92 -25.92
C LEU A 63 -21.05 22.41 -24.48
N THR A 64 -22.15 22.33 -23.72
CA THR A 64 -22.19 22.69 -22.31
C THR A 64 -21.27 21.78 -21.49
N SER A 65 -21.33 20.47 -21.74
CA SER A 65 -20.47 19.48 -21.05
C SER A 65 -18.98 19.69 -21.35
N LEU A 66 -18.66 19.97 -22.62
CA LEU A 66 -17.28 20.26 -23.04
C LEU A 66 -16.78 21.56 -22.42
N THR A 67 -17.63 22.59 -22.36
CA THR A 67 -17.32 23.88 -21.72
C THR A 67 -17.05 23.69 -20.23
N GLN A 68 -17.84 22.87 -19.54
CA GLN A 68 -17.69 22.61 -18.11
C GLN A 68 -16.44 21.78 -17.79
N SER A 69 -16.10 20.81 -18.65
CA SER A 69 -14.83 20.07 -18.56
C SER A 69 -13.62 20.97 -18.82
N LEU A 70 -13.71 21.86 -19.82
CA LEU A 70 -12.65 22.82 -20.13
C LEU A 70 -12.44 23.81 -18.98
N ALA A 71 -13.51 24.31 -18.36
CA ALA A 71 -13.42 25.18 -17.18
C ALA A 71 -12.74 24.49 -15.98
N GLY A 72 -13.00 23.21 -15.77
CA GLY A 72 -12.31 22.42 -14.73
C GLY A 72 -10.81 22.26 -15.01
N ILE A 73 -10.44 22.03 -16.28
CA ILE A 73 -9.04 21.96 -16.71
C ILE A 73 -8.38 23.35 -16.63
N GLU A 74 -9.10 24.42 -16.94
CA GLU A 74 -8.63 25.81 -16.80
C GLU A 74 -8.32 26.14 -15.33
N GLN A 75 -9.13 25.67 -14.38
CA GLN A 75 -8.83 25.82 -12.96
C GLN A 75 -7.58 25.03 -12.53
N LEU A 76 -7.37 23.83 -13.07
CA LEU A 76 -6.16 23.03 -12.80
C LEU A 76 -4.89 23.59 -13.47
N LEU A 77 -5.03 24.17 -14.67
CA LEU A 77 -3.94 24.84 -15.39
C LEU A 77 -3.73 26.30 -14.95
N SER A 78 -4.65 26.86 -14.16
CA SER A 78 -4.45 28.17 -13.56
C SER A 78 -3.18 28.18 -12.71
N PRO A 79 -2.51 29.35 -12.55
CA PRO A 79 -1.30 29.44 -11.74
C PRO A 79 -1.49 28.87 -10.33
N THR A 80 -2.68 29.06 -9.75
CA THR A 80 -3.07 28.53 -8.45
C THR A 80 -3.18 27.02 -8.45
N GLY A 81 -3.84 26.42 -9.46
CA GLY A 81 -4.01 24.96 -9.58
C GLY A 81 -2.68 24.23 -9.76
N ILE A 82 -1.80 24.74 -10.61
CA ILE A 82 -0.45 24.18 -10.80
C ILE A 82 0.39 24.33 -9.53
N SER A 83 0.29 25.45 -8.81
CA SER A 83 0.99 25.63 -7.53
C SER A 83 0.55 24.61 -6.49
N SER A 84 -0.75 24.38 -6.33
CA SER A 84 -1.28 23.38 -5.39
C SER A 84 -0.89 21.94 -5.75
N ILE A 85 -0.88 21.58 -7.04
CA ILE A 85 -0.40 20.27 -7.48
C ILE A 85 1.10 20.13 -7.18
N ASN A 86 1.89 21.17 -7.46
CA ASN A 86 3.32 21.15 -7.23
C ASN A 86 3.65 21.04 -5.74
N GLU A 87 2.90 21.71 -4.86
CA GLU A 87 3.01 21.55 -3.40
C GLU A 87 2.70 20.12 -2.99
N VAL A 88 1.56 19.54 -3.40
CA VAL A 88 1.22 18.15 -3.05
C VAL A 88 2.26 17.17 -3.56
N VAL A 89 2.73 17.32 -4.80
CA VAL A 89 3.78 16.46 -5.38
C VAL A 89 5.10 16.65 -4.65
N THR A 90 5.42 17.87 -4.24
CA THR A 90 6.64 18.18 -3.46
C THR A 90 6.54 17.63 -2.04
N ASP A 91 5.38 17.71 -1.40
CA ASP A 91 5.09 17.16 -0.07
C ASP A 91 5.10 15.63 -0.08
N LEU A 92 4.55 15.00 -1.12
CA LEU A 92 4.66 13.55 -1.32
C LEU A 92 6.10 13.14 -1.59
N ALA A 93 6.82 13.88 -2.44
CA ALA A 93 8.21 13.60 -2.75
C ALA A 93 9.10 13.79 -1.52
N THR A 94 8.84 14.81 -0.71
CA THR A 94 9.54 15.01 0.56
C THR A 94 9.14 13.98 1.59
N LEU A 95 7.90 13.50 1.66
CA LEU A 95 7.53 12.36 2.51
C LEU A 95 8.20 11.04 2.08
N LEU A 96 8.30 10.81 0.76
CA LEU A 96 9.01 9.65 0.22
C LEU A 96 10.53 9.74 0.43
N LYS A 97 11.06 10.97 0.48
CA LYS A 97 12.47 11.29 0.70
C LYS A 97 12.81 11.53 2.18
N ALA A 98 11.80 11.68 3.04
CA ALA A 98 11.92 12.01 4.45
C ALA A 98 12.45 10.83 5.26
N PRO A 99 13.12 11.10 6.39
CA PRO A 99 13.74 10.11 7.27
C PRO A 99 12.75 9.17 7.97
N THR A 100 11.45 9.26 7.72
CA THR A 100 10.50 8.14 7.94
C THR A 100 10.97 6.88 7.22
N THR A 101 11.77 7.02 6.17
CA THR A 101 12.52 5.92 5.55
C THR A 101 13.80 5.57 6.31
N ASP A 102 14.52 6.52 6.92
CA ASP A 102 15.82 6.27 7.57
C ASP A 102 15.68 5.70 8.98
N GLN A 103 14.74 6.20 9.78
CA GLN A 103 14.41 5.61 11.09
C GLN A 103 13.76 4.23 10.90
N THR A 104 12.91 4.07 9.88
CA THR A 104 12.34 2.75 9.54
C THR A 104 13.39 1.82 8.95
N LYS A 105 14.32 2.30 8.10
CA LYS A 105 15.45 1.50 7.60
C LYS A 105 16.42 1.14 8.72
N SER A 106 16.66 2.05 9.65
CA SER A 106 17.52 1.78 10.81
C SER A 106 16.85 0.78 11.73
N LEU A 107 15.54 0.90 12.01
CA LEU A 107 14.81 -0.07 12.81
C LEU A 107 14.73 -1.43 12.09
N LEU A 108 14.45 -1.44 10.79
CA LEU A 108 14.41 -2.65 9.98
C LEU A 108 15.80 -3.29 9.87
N GLY A 109 16.85 -2.48 9.77
CA GLY A 109 18.24 -2.91 9.82
C GLY A 109 18.57 -3.54 11.17
N THR A 110 18.26 -2.87 12.28
CA THR A 110 18.45 -3.40 13.64
C THR A 110 17.67 -4.69 13.86
N VAL A 111 16.42 -4.78 13.40
CA VAL A 111 15.62 -6.01 13.46
C VAL A 111 16.22 -7.11 12.58
N SER A 112 16.71 -6.77 11.39
CA SER A 112 17.36 -7.72 10.49
C SER A 112 18.69 -8.21 11.04
N ASP A 113 19.45 -7.36 11.74
CA ASP A 113 20.72 -7.72 12.37
C ASP A 113 20.50 -8.53 13.65
N LEU A 114 19.47 -8.21 14.44
CA LEU A 114 19.07 -9.01 15.60
C LEU A 114 18.56 -10.40 15.18
N LEU A 115 17.72 -10.48 14.15
CA LEU A 115 17.12 -11.73 13.70
C LEU A 115 18.06 -12.56 12.81
N GLY A 116 18.91 -11.88 12.03
CA GLY A 116 19.96 -12.47 11.19
C GLY A 116 21.27 -12.74 11.94
N GLY A 117 21.39 -12.23 13.17
CA GLY A 117 22.55 -12.42 14.02
C GLY A 117 22.87 -13.89 14.25
N PRO A 118 24.16 -14.24 14.38
CA PRO A 118 24.60 -15.63 14.52
C PRO A 118 24.00 -16.31 15.76
N GLU A 119 23.72 -15.54 16.82
CA GLU A 119 23.16 -16.01 18.09
C GLU A 119 21.72 -16.51 17.91
N VAL A 120 20.85 -15.73 17.26
CA VAL A 120 19.46 -16.11 17.00
C VAL A 120 19.39 -17.25 15.98
N SER A 121 20.26 -17.23 14.97
CA SER A 121 20.33 -18.30 13.97
C SER A 121 20.80 -19.63 14.58
N GLN A 122 21.76 -19.59 15.50
CA GLN A 122 22.21 -20.78 16.25
C GLN A 122 21.12 -21.29 17.20
N LEU A 123 20.39 -20.38 17.87
CA LEU A 123 19.28 -20.75 18.74
C LEU A 123 18.16 -21.45 17.96
N ILE A 124 17.77 -20.90 16.80
CA ILE A 124 16.75 -21.48 15.92
C ILE A 124 17.19 -22.85 15.38
N LYS A 125 18.48 -23.04 15.07
CA LYS A 125 19.02 -24.34 14.63
C LYS A 125 19.16 -25.36 15.76
N GLY A 126 19.44 -24.91 16.98
CA GLY A 126 19.57 -25.76 18.16
C GLY A 126 18.22 -26.20 18.73
N LEU A 127 17.17 -25.39 18.54
CA LEU A 127 15.85 -25.63 19.12
C LEU A 127 15.26 -27.00 18.74
N PRO A 128 15.29 -27.46 17.47
CA PRO A 128 14.77 -28.77 17.10
C PRO A 128 15.54 -29.93 17.74
N ALA A 129 16.86 -29.80 17.90
CA ALA A 129 17.69 -30.83 18.50
C ALA A 129 17.41 -30.95 20.02
N ILE A 130 17.25 -29.81 20.70
CA ILE A 130 16.85 -29.78 22.11
C ILE A 130 15.44 -30.33 22.27
N LEU A 131 14.48 -29.90 21.43
CA LEU A 131 13.10 -30.37 21.49
C LEU A 131 12.99 -31.87 21.23
N SER A 132 13.80 -32.40 20.31
CA SER A 132 13.87 -33.84 20.01
C SER A 132 14.52 -34.63 21.15
N SER A 133 15.53 -34.06 21.80
CA SER A 133 16.18 -34.69 22.96
C SER A 133 15.23 -34.72 24.15
N VAL A 134 14.53 -33.61 24.42
CA VAL A 134 13.53 -33.50 25.49
C VAL A 134 12.33 -34.40 25.20
N SER A 135 11.85 -34.50 23.96
CA SER A 135 10.74 -35.39 23.62
C SER A 135 11.12 -36.87 23.71
N GLY A 136 12.35 -37.23 23.34
CA GLY A 136 12.88 -38.58 23.57
C GLY A 136 12.97 -38.92 25.05
N LEU A 137 13.38 -37.96 25.88
CA LEU A 137 13.54 -38.15 27.33
C LEU A 137 12.20 -38.10 28.09
N LEU A 138 11.25 -37.26 27.67
CA LEU A 138 9.88 -37.18 28.20
C LEU A 138 8.90 -37.97 27.32
N THR A 139 9.25 -39.21 27.00
CA THR A 139 8.29 -40.11 26.35
C THR A 139 7.17 -40.45 27.34
N PRO A 140 5.88 -40.42 26.95
CA PRO A 140 4.76 -40.75 27.84
C PRO A 140 4.93 -42.09 28.56
N ALA A 141 5.46 -43.09 27.85
CA ALA A 141 5.76 -44.41 28.42
C ALA A 141 6.79 -44.37 29.55
N LEU A 142 7.83 -43.52 29.45
CA LEU A 142 8.82 -43.35 30.52
C LEU A 142 8.20 -42.66 31.73
N VAL A 143 7.41 -41.60 31.49
CA VAL A 143 6.72 -40.87 32.57
C VAL A 143 5.75 -41.77 33.31
N THR A 144 4.96 -42.57 32.60
CA THR A 144 4.06 -43.57 33.20
C THR A 144 4.85 -44.60 34.00
N ASN A 145 5.89 -45.20 33.42
CA ASN A 145 6.67 -46.24 34.11
C ASN A 145 7.36 -45.70 35.38
N VAL A 146 7.96 -44.51 35.32
CA VAL A 146 8.55 -43.86 36.50
C VAL A 146 7.47 -43.56 37.55
N THR A 147 6.29 -43.11 37.13
CA THR A 147 5.17 -42.85 38.04
C THR A 147 4.66 -44.13 38.70
N ASP A 148 4.54 -45.23 37.96
CA ASP A 148 4.10 -46.53 38.47
C ASP A 148 5.12 -47.12 39.44
N ILE A 149 6.41 -47.04 39.12
CA ILE A 149 7.49 -47.46 40.03
C ILE A 149 7.47 -46.61 41.29
N LEU A 150 7.31 -45.29 41.16
CA LEU A 150 7.28 -44.40 42.31
C LEU A 150 6.04 -44.63 43.19
N ALA A 151 4.89 -44.95 42.59
CA ALA A 151 3.68 -45.33 43.31
C ALA A 151 3.86 -46.66 44.06
N GLY A 152 4.39 -47.70 43.40
CA GLY A 152 4.70 -48.97 44.05
C GLY A 152 5.75 -48.84 45.16
N ALA A 153 6.79 -48.03 44.94
CA ALA A 153 7.78 -47.71 45.96
C ALA A 153 7.18 -46.92 47.12
N HIS A 154 6.26 -46.00 46.87
CA HIS A 154 5.55 -45.26 47.90
C HIS A 154 4.79 -46.20 48.84
N ASP A 155 4.02 -47.14 48.29
CA ASP A 155 3.26 -48.12 49.07
C ASP A 155 4.17 -48.99 49.95
N LEU A 156 5.32 -49.41 49.40
CA LEU A 156 6.34 -50.20 50.10
C LEU A 156 7.14 -49.40 51.15
N LEU A 157 7.22 -48.08 51.00
CA LEU A 157 7.94 -47.19 51.93
C LEU A 157 7.00 -46.51 52.93
N THR A 158 5.71 -46.88 52.96
CA THR A 158 4.80 -46.35 53.98
C THR A 158 5.24 -46.81 55.38
N PRO A 159 5.15 -45.95 56.40
CA PRO A 159 5.53 -46.31 57.77
C PRO A 159 4.81 -47.56 58.28
N THR A 160 3.56 -47.74 57.89
CA THR A 160 2.74 -48.91 58.24
C THR A 160 3.30 -50.19 57.62
N PHE A 161 3.58 -50.20 56.31
CA PHE A 161 4.12 -51.38 55.63
C PHE A 161 5.52 -51.75 56.15
N VAL A 162 6.39 -50.74 56.34
CA VAL A 162 7.75 -50.94 56.88
C VAL A 162 7.68 -51.48 58.32
N SER A 163 6.78 -50.96 59.16
CA SER A 163 6.60 -51.42 60.54
C SER A 163 6.09 -52.87 60.59
N GLN A 164 5.10 -53.21 59.77
CA GLN A 164 4.56 -54.57 59.67
C GLN A 164 5.60 -55.57 59.16
N THR A 165 6.37 -55.20 58.13
CA THR A 165 7.43 -56.05 57.58
C THR A 165 8.57 -56.23 58.58
N THR A 166 8.97 -55.17 59.28
CA THR A 166 9.99 -55.24 60.34
C THR A 166 9.51 -56.09 61.51
N GLY A 167 8.24 -55.98 61.89
CA GLY A 167 7.60 -56.84 62.89
C GLY A 167 7.66 -58.31 62.50
N LEU A 168 7.22 -58.63 61.27
CA LEU A 168 7.29 -60.00 60.74
C LEU A 168 8.72 -60.54 60.73
N ILE A 169 9.70 -59.75 60.27
CA ILE A 169 11.12 -60.11 60.29
C ILE A 169 11.59 -60.40 61.72
N ASN A 170 11.22 -59.57 62.69
CA ASN A 170 11.59 -59.78 64.10
C ASN A 170 10.94 -61.03 64.70
N ASP A 171 9.75 -61.41 64.26
CA ASP A 171 9.04 -62.60 64.75
C ASP A 171 9.57 -63.89 64.13
N VAL A 172 9.95 -63.87 62.84
CA VAL A 172 10.47 -65.06 62.13
C VAL A 172 11.99 -65.23 62.23
N ALA A 173 12.74 -64.15 62.46
CA ALA A 173 14.19 -64.20 62.58
C ALA A 173 14.68 -65.17 63.68
N PRO A 174 14.08 -65.25 64.88
CA PRO A 174 14.47 -66.21 65.91
C PRO A 174 14.28 -67.67 65.51
N VAL A 175 13.31 -67.95 64.63
CA VAL A 175 12.95 -69.30 64.18
C VAL A 175 13.85 -69.78 63.06
N TRP A 176 14.17 -68.90 62.11
CA TRP A 176 14.99 -69.25 60.94
C TRP A 176 16.49 -69.01 61.16
N PHE A 177 16.84 -67.97 61.92
CA PHE A 177 18.21 -67.62 62.29
C PHE A 177 18.39 -67.77 63.81
N PRO A 178 18.48 -69.00 64.34
CA PRO A 178 18.61 -69.25 65.79
C PRO A 178 19.86 -68.62 66.42
N PHE A 179 20.82 -68.16 65.59
CA PHE A 179 22.03 -67.46 66.03
C PHE A 179 21.84 -65.93 66.19
N PHE A 180 20.86 -65.31 65.54
CA PHE A 180 20.50 -63.90 65.75
C PHE A 180 19.56 -63.77 66.95
N ARG A 181 20.09 -63.95 68.17
CA ARG A 181 19.36 -63.52 69.37
C ARG A 181 19.34 -61.99 69.43
N PRO A 182 18.18 -61.33 69.56
CA PRO A 182 18.14 -59.91 69.87
C PRO A 182 18.89 -59.70 71.19
N ARG A 183 19.91 -58.84 71.19
CA ARG A 183 20.60 -58.44 72.42
C ARG A 183 19.55 -57.80 73.33
N GLY A 184 19.27 -58.48 74.44
CA GLY A 184 18.34 -58.00 75.46
C GLY A 184 18.67 -56.57 75.84
N LYS A 185 17.62 -55.77 76.06
CA LYS A 185 17.76 -54.40 76.56
C LYS A 185 18.54 -54.44 77.87
N CYS A 186 19.74 -53.85 77.88
CA CYS A 186 20.38 -53.48 79.13
C CYS A 186 19.52 -52.39 79.78
N SER A 187 19.23 -52.62 81.05
CA SER A 187 18.41 -51.78 81.92
C SER A 187 18.93 -50.35 82.05
#